data_AF-A0A6J2R8U8-F1
#
_entry.id   AF-A0A6J2R8U8-F1
#
_cell.length_a   1.000
_cell.length_b   1.000
_cell.length_c   1.000
_cell.angle_alpha   90.00
_cell.angle_beta   90.00
_cell.angle_gamma   90.00
#
_symmetry.space_group_name_H-M   'P 1'
#
loop_
_entity.id
_entity.type
_entity.pdbx_description
1 polymer ?
#
loop_
_entity_poly.entity_id
_entity_poly.type
_entity_poly.pdbx_seq_one_letter_code
_entity_poly.pdbx_strand_id
1 'polypeptide(L)'
;MRLLSTSCGRDRGEIRARSHMSGVMHFLFLLAAVLSCHGCPDKCLCFSQTVKCQNQDLDAIPHSLPANTKFLFVTGNNISHISVDSFPTHLQMLTDLYLSGNEIESVDAMVFDNLPNLVRLDLSNNNIQTFSGRAFPLDNKVQLLNLSRSFHSHSFMDVVLSVLQSGNLLKLTVLDLSNNDLVILPDNIFASLSSLVDLSLQNSAIISIQNGTLRAPPLLDLDLRYNSLRDLPATALEEFRLKPALRIQLAGNPWRCDCFIDNMLLWLKNSTQVIDVQNQTCAEPEALRRQPLLQVEQSQLKCSGDMDGVLETSYVFLGLVLALIGVIFLLVLYLNRKGIKRWMYNIRDACRDHMEGYHYRYEINSDPRLANLSINSDV
;
A
#
# COMPACT_ATOMS: atom_id res chain seq x y z
N MET A 1 -48.49 22.86 4.47
CA MET A 1 -48.84 22.65 5.90
C MET A 1 -47.65 21.95 6.53
N ARG A 2 -46.57 22.58 7.03
CA ARG A 2 -46.47 23.67 8.00
C ARG A 2 -47.54 23.57 9.07
N LEU A 3 -47.24 22.83 10.14
CA LEU A 3 -47.62 23.08 11.54
C LEU A 3 -47.01 21.96 12.41
N LEU A 4 -46.37 22.37 13.51
CA LEU A 4 -45.63 21.61 14.55
C LEU A 4 -44.10 21.77 14.51
N SER A 5 -43.65 23.01 14.30
CA SER A 5 -42.39 23.52 14.83
C SER A 5 -42.74 24.83 15.51
N THR A 6 -42.86 24.82 16.84
CA THR A 6 -42.75 25.97 17.75
C THR A 6 -43.06 25.49 19.16
N SER A 7 -42.03 25.25 19.97
CA SER A 7 -41.91 25.85 21.30
C SER A 7 -40.73 25.19 22.05
N CYS A 8 -39.52 25.62 21.72
CA CYS A 8 -38.44 25.63 22.70
C CYS A 8 -37.51 26.79 22.32
N GLY A 9 -37.37 27.78 23.20
CA GLY A 9 -36.43 28.89 23.05
C GLY A 9 -36.95 30.15 22.35
N ARG A 10 -37.71 31.00 23.06
CA ARG A 10 -37.64 32.45 22.83
C ARG A 10 -37.95 33.19 24.13
N ASP A 11 -36.90 33.55 24.86
CA ASP A 11 -36.99 34.54 25.92
C ASP A 11 -37.02 35.96 25.33
N ARG A 12 -37.67 36.86 26.08
CA ARG A 12 -37.94 38.30 25.85
C ARG A 12 -39.22 38.65 25.06
N GLY A 13 -40.25 39.00 25.84
CA GLY A 13 -41.45 39.69 25.37
C GLY A 13 -42.52 39.72 26.45
N GLU A 14 -42.40 40.66 27.38
CA GLU A 14 -43.36 40.95 28.45
C GLU A 14 -44.73 41.30 27.86
N ILE A 15 -45.72 40.40 27.93
CA ILE A 15 -47.14 40.72 27.69
C ILE A 15 -48.01 40.02 28.74
N ARG A 16 -48.65 40.88 29.53
CA ARG A 16 -49.59 40.61 30.62
C ARG A 16 -50.91 40.06 30.06
N ALA A 17 -51.18 38.78 30.25
CA ALA A 17 -52.52 38.21 30.03
C ALA A 17 -52.91 37.29 31.20
N ARG A 18 -53.86 37.77 32.02
CA ARG A 18 -54.49 37.00 33.09
C ARG A 18 -55.39 35.92 32.47
N SER A 19 -55.05 34.66 32.66
CA SER A 19 -56.03 33.57 32.63
C SER A 19 -55.73 32.59 33.77
N HIS A 20 -56.73 32.34 34.60
CA HIS A 20 -56.67 31.44 35.74
C HIS A 20 -56.63 29.99 35.22
N MET A 21 -55.44 29.40 35.09
CA MET A 21 -55.31 27.94 35.03
C MET A 21 -55.01 27.40 36.43
N SER A 22 -55.74 26.34 36.81
CA SER A 22 -55.53 25.62 38.07
C SER A 22 -54.07 25.22 38.25
N GLY A 23 -53.50 25.46 39.44
CA GLY A 23 -52.08 25.19 39.75
C GLY A 23 -51.64 23.75 39.46
N VAL A 24 -52.58 22.80 39.45
CA VAL A 24 -52.34 21.39 39.11
C VAL A 24 -52.08 21.20 37.61
N MET A 25 -52.75 21.97 36.74
CA MET A 25 -52.54 21.91 35.29
C MET A 25 -51.22 22.56 34.88
N HIS A 26 -50.80 23.65 35.53
CA HIS A 26 -49.45 24.21 35.33
C HIS A 26 -48.36 23.28 35.85
N PHE A 27 -48.57 22.63 37.00
CA PHE A 27 -47.61 21.67 37.55
C PHE A 27 -47.53 20.39 36.70
N LEU A 28 -48.64 19.91 36.12
CA LEU A 28 -48.67 18.80 35.16
C LEU A 28 -48.06 19.18 33.81
N PHE A 29 -48.23 20.42 33.33
CA PHE A 29 -47.56 20.91 32.12
C PHE A 29 -46.05 21.09 32.33
N LEU A 30 -45.64 21.58 33.51
CA LEU A 30 -44.24 21.68 33.91
C LEU A 30 -43.65 20.27 34.12
N LEU A 31 -44.36 19.34 34.75
CA LEU A 31 -43.92 17.94 34.83
C LEU A 31 -43.83 17.30 33.44
N ALA A 32 -44.80 17.50 32.55
CA ALA A 32 -44.76 16.95 31.19
C ALA A 32 -43.64 17.57 30.33
N ALA A 33 -43.36 18.86 30.51
CA ALA A 33 -42.22 19.54 29.89
C ALA A 33 -40.88 19.05 30.46
N VAL A 34 -40.82 18.69 31.75
CA VAL A 34 -39.64 18.12 32.43
C VAL A 34 -39.48 16.62 32.15
N LEU A 35 -40.57 15.88 31.91
CA LEU A 35 -40.58 14.43 31.63
C LEU A 35 -40.44 14.05 30.14
N SER A 36 -40.35 15.00 29.21
CA SER A 36 -40.30 14.66 27.77
C SER A 36 -39.49 15.61 26.89
N CYS A 37 -38.44 16.24 27.43
CA CYS A 37 -37.49 16.99 26.60
C CYS A 37 -36.03 16.61 26.91
N HIS A 38 -35.64 15.36 26.63
CA HIS A 38 -34.30 15.14 26.09
C HIS A 38 -34.41 15.39 24.59
N GLY A 39 -34.41 16.68 24.25
CA GLY A 39 -34.69 17.16 22.91
C GLY A 39 -33.73 16.56 21.89
N CYS A 40 -34.24 16.26 20.70
CA CYS A 40 -33.38 16.00 19.56
C CYS A 40 -32.46 17.21 19.34
N PRO A 41 -31.16 17.02 19.05
CA PRO A 41 -30.30 18.15 18.73
C PRO A 41 -30.84 18.98 17.57
N ASP A 42 -30.69 20.31 17.63
CA ASP A 42 -31.34 21.26 16.71
C ASP A 42 -31.03 21.02 15.22
N LYS A 43 -29.82 20.51 14.92
CA LYS A 43 -29.36 20.18 13.56
C LYS A 43 -29.60 18.72 13.17
N CYS A 44 -30.26 17.94 14.01
CA CYS A 44 -30.43 16.51 13.81
C CYS A 44 -31.91 16.12 13.65
N LEU A 45 -32.12 14.97 13.01
CA LEU A 45 -33.41 14.32 12.89
C LEU A 45 -33.44 13.09 13.81
N CYS A 46 -34.37 13.08 14.76
CA CYS A 46 -34.55 11.96 15.67
C CYS A 46 -35.87 11.26 15.37
N PHE A 47 -35.81 9.94 15.19
CA PHE A 47 -36.97 9.09 14.98
C PHE A 47 -36.79 7.76 15.69
N SER A 48 -37.72 7.42 16.57
CA SER A 48 -37.68 6.20 17.38
C SER A 48 -36.38 6.11 18.21
N GLN A 49 -35.42 5.28 17.82
CA GLN A 49 -34.11 5.09 18.47
C GLN A 49 -32.95 5.53 17.56
N THR A 50 -33.26 6.26 16.48
CA THR A 50 -32.28 6.70 15.50
C THR A 50 -32.11 8.21 15.56
N VAL A 51 -30.87 8.65 15.62
CA VAL A 51 -30.48 10.07 15.54
C VAL A 51 -29.63 10.26 14.29
N LYS A 52 -30.03 11.18 13.41
CA LYS A 52 -29.35 11.48 12.15
C LYS A 52 -28.91 12.93 12.10
N CYS A 53 -27.61 13.16 12.07
CA CYS A 53 -26.91 14.43 12.02
C CYS A 53 -26.00 14.43 10.78
N GLN A 54 -26.57 14.50 9.58
CA GLN A 54 -25.82 14.26 8.33
C GLN A 54 -25.72 15.54 7.48
N ASN A 55 -24.52 15.89 7.03
CA ASN A 55 -24.27 17.07 6.19
C ASN A 55 -24.83 18.36 6.82
N GLN A 56 -24.47 18.61 8.08
CA GLN A 56 -24.99 19.72 8.89
C GLN A 56 -23.90 20.71 9.32
N ASP A 57 -22.70 20.58 8.73
CA ASP A 57 -21.52 21.39 9.05
C ASP A 57 -21.27 21.41 10.57
N LEU A 58 -21.26 20.23 11.18
CA LEU A 58 -20.98 20.05 12.60
C LEU A 58 -19.47 19.91 12.81
N ASP A 59 -18.92 20.72 13.70
CA ASP A 59 -17.51 20.63 14.11
C ASP A 59 -17.33 19.69 15.32
N ALA A 60 -18.43 19.27 15.96
CA ALA A 60 -18.44 18.34 17.09
C ALA A 60 -19.71 17.49 17.12
N ILE A 61 -19.64 16.34 17.80
CA ILE A 61 -20.81 15.50 18.08
C ILE A 61 -21.75 16.24 19.03
N PRO A 62 -23.06 16.33 18.76
CA PRO A 62 -23.99 17.01 19.66
C PRO A 62 -24.02 16.39 21.05
N HIS A 63 -23.88 17.21 22.10
CA HIS A 63 -23.75 16.72 23.48
C HIS A 63 -25.07 16.15 24.04
N SER A 64 -26.21 16.65 23.57
CA SER A 64 -27.55 16.29 24.06
C SER A 64 -28.19 15.21 23.18
N LEU A 65 -27.70 13.98 23.30
CA LEU A 65 -28.27 12.82 22.59
C LEU A 65 -29.36 12.14 23.44
N PRO A 66 -30.50 11.73 22.86
CA PRO A 66 -31.52 10.96 23.57
C PRO A 66 -30.94 9.66 24.16
N ALA A 67 -31.25 9.35 25.41
CA ALA A 67 -30.71 8.17 26.10
C ALA A 67 -31.12 6.82 25.48
N ASN A 68 -32.24 6.80 24.76
CA ASN A 68 -32.74 5.63 24.02
C ASN A 68 -32.15 5.48 22.61
N THR A 69 -31.13 6.28 22.26
CA THR A 69 -30.48 6.21 20.95
C THR A 69 -29.76 4.87 20.79
N LYS A 70 -30.14 4.12 19.75
CA LYS A 70 -29.54 2.86 19.33
C LYS A 70 -28.65 3.02 18.10
N PHE A 71 -29.07 3.88 17.17
CA PHE A 71 -28.36 4.17 15.92
C PHE A 71 -28.03 5.65 15.84
N LEU A 72 -26.75 5.99 15.78
CA LEU A 72 -26.28 7.36 15.68
C LEU A 72 -25.51 7.57 14.38
N PHE A 73 -26.04 8.42 13.50
CA PHE A 73 -25.42 8.81 12.25
C PHE A 73 -24.94 10.25 12.34
N VAL A 74 -23.63 10.47 12.37
CA VAL A 74 -22.99 11.79 12.36
C VAL A 74 -22.04 11.84 11.16
N THR A 75 -22.58 11.60 9.97
CA THR A 75 -21.80 11.40 8.75
C THR A 75 -21.74 12.66 7.90
N GLY A 76 -20.62 12.94 7.22
CA GLY A 76 -20.53 14.08 6.31
C GLY A 76 -20.49 15.42 7.04
N ASN A 77 -19.74 15.54 8.16
CA ASN A 77 -19.55 16.82 8.86
C ASN A 77 -18.06 17.18 8.97
N ASN A 78 -17.71 18.20 9.75
CA ASN A 78 -16.34 18.74 9.89
C ASN A 78 -15.72 18.39 11.25
N ILE A 79 -16.05 17.22 11.79
CA ILE A 79 -15.52 16.79 13.09
C ILE A 79 -14.07 16.34 12.91
N SER A 80 -13.13 17.00 13.60
CA SER A 80 -11.69 16.70 13.49
C SER A 80 -11.11 15.87 14.64
N HIS A 81 -11.73 15.88 15.82
CA HIS A 81 -11.23 15.16 16.99
C HIS A 81 -12.38 14.51 17.74
N ILE A 82 -12.18 13.26 18.17
CA ILE A 82 -13.11 12.58 19.09
C ILE A 82 -12.39 12.15 20.36
N SER A 83 -12.97 12.54 21.50
CA SER A 83 -12.45 12.28 22.84
C SER A 83 -13.57 11.90 23.79
N VAL A 84 -13.25 11.63 25.06
CA VAL A 84 -14.23 11.31 26.11
C VAL A 84 -15.34 12.36 26.18
N ASP A 85 -15.01 13.64 25.94
CA ASP A 85 -15.97 14.76 25.98
C ASP A 85 -16.95 14.75 24.80
N SER A 86 -16.64 14.04 23.71
CA SER A 86 -17.54 13.87 22.56
C SER A 86 -18.75 12.98 22.89
N PHE A 87 -18.64 12.12 23.90
CA PHE A 87 -19.72 11.27 24.39
C PHE A 87 -19.91 11.45 25.91
N PRO A 88 -20.42 12.62 26.36
CA PRO A 88 -20.49 12.94 27.78
C PRO A 88 -21.58 12.15 28.52
N THR A 89 -22.55 11.60 27.79
CA THR A 89 -23.67 10.82 28.35
C THR A 89 -23.45 9.33 28.10
N HIS A 90 -23.76 8.51 29.11
CA HIS A 90 -23.69 7.06 28.98
C HIS A 90 -24.84 6.53 28.10
N LEU A 91 -24.54 6.18 26.84
CA LEU A 91 -25.52 5.73 25.85
C LEU A 91 -25.67 4.22 25.87
N GLN A 92 -26.38 3.71 26.89
CA GLN A 92 -26.52 2.28 27.14
C GLN A 92 -27.13 1.50 25.96
N MET A 93 -28.01 2.13 25.18
CA MET A 93 -28.69 1.46 24.05
C MET A 93 -27.93 1.53 22.73
N LEU A 94 -26.87 2.34 22.63
CA LEU A 94 -26.19 2.59 21.36
C LEU A 94 -25.44 1.34 20.90
N THR A 95 -25.77 0.84 19.71
CA THR A 95 -25.13 -0.33 19.09
C THR A 95 -24.37 0.04 17.83
N ASP A 96 -24.80 1.08 17.12
CA ASP A 96 -24.25 1.45 15.81
C ASP A 96 -23.92 2.95 15.78
N LEU A 97 -22.65 3.25 15.54
CA LEU A 97 -22.11 4.59 15.44
C LEU A 97 -21.47 4.79 14.07
N TYR A 98 -21.99 5.75 13.30
CA TYR A 98 -21.47 6.11 11.99
C TYR A 98 -20.90 7.53 12.03
N LEU A 99 -19.59 7.63 11.87
CA LEU A 99 -18.80 8.85 11.84
C LEU A 99 -18.08 8.99 10.48
N SER A 100 -18.61 8.37 9.43
CA SER A 100 -17.99 8.36 8.13
C SER A 100 -18.10 9.70 7.39
N GLY A 101 -17.08 10.03 6.61
CA GLY A 101 -17.04 11.28 5.85
C GLY A 101 -16.90 12.52 6.74
N ASN A 102 -16.15 12.42 7.85
CA ASN A 102 -15.74 13.59 8.62
C ASN A 102 -14.26 13.91 8.35
N GLU A 103 -13.68 14.79 9.15
CA GLU A 103 -12.27 15.20 9.06
C GLU A 103 -11.46 14.63 10.25
N ILE A 104 -11.88 13.49 10.82
CA ILE A 104 -11.32 12.99 12.09
C ILE A 104 -9.84 12.67 11.93
N GLU A 105 -9.01 13.39 12.68
CA GLU A 105 -7.56 13.24 12.75
C GLU A 105 -7.09 12.47 13.99
N SER A 106 -7.82 12.57 15.11
CA SER A 106 -7.49 11.87 16.34
C SER A 106 -8.67 11.13 16.97
N VAL A 107 -8.37 9.89 17.39
CA VAL A 107 -9.25 9.05 18.21
C VAL A 107 -8.57 8.80 19.54
N ASP A 108 -9.00 9.53 20.56
CA ASP A 108 -8.31 9.55 21.85
C ASP A 108 -8.59 8.30 22.70
N ALA A 109 -7.79 8.12 23.77
CA ALA A 109 -8.04 7.06 24.74
C ALA A 109 -9.42 7.24 25.42
N MET A 110 -10.09 6.12 25.73
CA MET A 110 -11.35 6.06 26.48
C MET A 110 -12.56 6.75 25.79
N VAL A 111 -12.41 7.21 24.54
CA VAL A 111 -13.48 7.89 23.78
C VAL A 111 -14.78 7.09 23.71
N PHE A 112 -14.71 5.75 23.70
CA PHE A 112 -15.88 4.87 23.59
C PHE A 112 -16.33 4.26 24.93
N ASP A 113 -15.78 4.68 26.07
CA ASP A 113 -16.12 4.10 27.39
C ASP A 113 -17.60 4.29 27.76
N ASN A 114 -18.21 5.38 27.31
CA ASN A 114 -19.64 5.65 27.53
C ASN A 114 -20.58 4.92 26.54
N LEU A 115 -20.04 4.03 25.70
CA LEU A 115 -20.77 3.27 24.67
C LEU A 115 -20.62 1.74 24.88
N PRO A 116 -21.04 1.19 26.03
CA PRO A 116 -20.70 -0.19 26.44
C PRO A 116 -21.29 -1.30 25.57
N ASN A 117 -22.30 -0.97 24.74
CA ASN A 117 -22.97 -1.91 23.85
C ASN A 117 -22.67 -1.66 22.37
N LEU A 118 -21.65 -0.85 22.06
CA LEU A 118 -21.25 -0.58 20.69
C LEU A 118 -20.81 -1.88 20.00
N VAL A 119 -21.46 -2.18 18.87
CA VAL A 119 -21.20 -3.35 18.04
C VAL A 119 -20.57 -2.94 16.71
N ARG A 120 -21.04 -1.84 16.13
CA ARG A 120 -20.60 -1.34 14.84
C ARG A 120 -20.06 0.08 14.96
N LEU A 121 -18.83 0.26 14.49
CA LEU A 121 -18.19 1.56 14.37
C LEU A 121 -17.73 1.77 12.93
N ASP A 122 -18.23 2.84 12.33
CA ASP A 122 -17.82 3.27 10.99
C ASP A 122 -17.07 4.61 11.07
N LEU A 123 -15.77 4.56 10.82
CA LEU A 123 -14.85 5.69 10.76
C LEU A 123 -14.28 5.88 9.34
N SER A 124 -14.91 5.28 8.33
CA SER A 124 -14.46 5.38 6.94
C SER A 124 -14.46 6.81 6.41
N ASN A 125 -13.63 7.11 5.41
CA ASN A 125 -13.56 8.44 4.80
C ASN A 125 -13.25 9.53 5.85
N ASN A 126 -12.14 9.38 6.56
CA ASN A 126 -11.62 10.33 7.55
C ASN A 126 -10.12 10.56 7.31
N ASN A 127 -9.46 11.36 8.14
CA ASN A 127 -8.03 11.67 8.01
C ASN A 127 -7.23 11.27 9.26
N ILE A 128 -7.40 10.03 9.72
CA ILE A 128 -6.89 9.57 11.01
C ILE A 128 -5.36 9.56 10.98
N GLN A 129 -4.78 10.41 11.83
CA GLN A 129 -3.34 10.50 12.07
C GLN A 129 -2.93 9.85 13.38
N THR A 130 -3.85 9.79 14.35
CA THR A 130 -3.64 9.13 15.64
C THR A 130 -4.89 8.36 16.06
N PHE A 131 -4.68 7.17 16.60
CA PHE A 131 -5.75 6.33 17.13
C PHE A 131 -5.17 5.59 18.33
N SER A 132 -5.70 5.89 19.52
CA SER A 132 -5.21 5.24 20.74
C SER A 132 -5.61 3.76 20.79
N GLY A 133 -4.64 2.87 21.06
CA GLY A 133 -4.95 1.46 21.39
C GLY A 133 -5.83 1.28 22.64
N ARG A 134 -6.03 2.35 23.44
CA ARG A 134 -6.93 2.39 24.60
C ARG A 134 -8.24 3.15 24.32
N ALA A 135 -8.61 3.36 23.07
CA ALA A 135 -9.87 4.03 22.70
C ALA A 135 -11.11 3.22 23.13
N PHE A 136 -11.00 1.89 23.11
CA PHE A 136 -12.07 0.97 23.46
C PHE A 136 -11.92 0.47 24.91
N PRO A 137 -13.03 0.26 25.63
CA PRO A 137 -13.00 -0.40 26.93
C PRO A 137 -12.61 -1.89 26.78
N LEU A 138 -12.03 -2.47 27.84
CA LEU A 138 -11.52 -3.85 27.83
C LEU A 138 -12.58 -4.91 27.49
N ASP A 139 -13.84 -4.68 27.87
CA ASP A 139 -14.97 -5.60 27.70
C ASP A 139 -15.85 -5.28 26.48
N ASN A 140 -15.38 -4.40 25.59
CA ASN A 140 -16.13 -3.91 24.43
C ASN A 140 -16.76 -5.04 23.59
N LYS A 141 -17.80 -4.67 22.84
CA LYS A 141 -18.61 -5.58 22.03
C LYS A 141 -18.47 -5.34 20.53
N VAL A 142 -17.45 -4.58 20.12
CA VAL A 142 -17.25 -4.19 18.73
C VAL A 142 -16.96 -5.44 17.90
N GLN A 143 -17.80 -5.64 16.88
CA GLN A 143 -17.74 -6.74 15.93
C GLN A 143 -17.40 -6.24 14.53
N LEU A 144 -17.86 -5.03 14.17
CA LEU A 144 -17.57 -4.41 12.88
C LEU A 144 -16.84 -3.10 13.09
N LEU A 145 -15.65 -3.01 12.49
CA LEU A 145 -14.85 -1.79 12.44
C LEU A 145 -14.56 -1.46 10.97
N ASN A 146 -15.07 -0.33 10.51
CA ASN A 146 -14.77 0.19 9.18
C ASN A 146 -13.79 1.38 9.29
N LEU A 147 -12.61 1.20 8.70
CA LEU A 147 -11.53 2.19 8.60
C LEU A 147 -11.13 2.39 7.12
N SER A 148 -12.04 2.12 6.18
CA SER A 148 -11.76 2.26 4.76
C SER A 148 -11.53 3.73 4.41
N ARG A 149 -10.48 4.04 3.63
CA ARG A 149 -10.13 5.42 3.26
C ARG A 149 -10.06 6.34 4.48
N SER A 150 -9.35 5.92 5.52
CA SER A 150 -9.23 6.68 6.77
C SER A 150 -7.79 7.11 7.06
N PHE A 151 -6.80 6.60 6.31
CA PHE A 151 -5.39 6.87 6.56
C PHE A 151 -4.71 7.45 5.32
N HIS A 152 -4.22 8.69 5.41
CA HIS A 152 -3.60 9.42 4.29
C HIS A 152 -2.14 9.86 4.55
N SER A 153 -1.68 9.77 5.80
CA SER A 153 -0.32 10.19 6.19
C SER A 153 0.70 9.05 6.02
N HIS A 154 1.93 9.36 5.61
CA HIS A 154 2.97 8.36 5.34
C HIS A 154 3.40 7.49 6.56
N SER A 155 3.02 7.87 7.80
CA SER A 155 3.38 7.14 9.04
C SER A 155 2.21 6.42 9.69
N PHE A 156 1.12 6.17 8.97
CA PHE A 156 -0.11 5.62 9.54
C PHE A 156 -0.01 4.16 10.00
N MET A 157 1.03 3.42 9.59
CA MET A 157 1.19 2.02 9.97
C MET A 157 1.32 1.83 11.48
N ASP A 158 2.03 2.73 12.18
CA ASP A 158 2.13 2.69 13.64
C ASP A 158 0.77 2.88 14.31
N VAL A 159 -0.09 3.72 13.70
CA VAL A 159 -1.46 3.95 14.16
C VAL A 159 -2.28 2.68 14.01
N VAL A 160 -2.27 2.05 12.84
CA VAL A 160 -2.98 0.79 12.58
C VAL A 160 -2.51 -0.30 13.54
N LEU A 161 -1.19 -0.46 13.72
CA LEU A 161 -0.63 -1.44 14.65
C LEU A 161 -1.10 -1.19 16.08
N SER A 162 -1.07 0.06 16.55
CA SER A 162 -1.48 0.41 17.91
C SER A 162 -2.91 0.01 18.25
N VAL A 163 -3.80 0.00 17.25
CA VAL A 163 -5.21 -0.39 17.41
C VAL A 163 -5.39 -1.89 17.27
N LEU A 164 -4.89 -2.48 16.19
CA LEU A 164 -5.10 -3.89 15.88
C LEU A 164 -4.37 -4.83 16.84
N GLN A 165 -3.23 -4.40 17.38
CA GLN A 165 -2.43 -5.16 18.35
C GLN A 165 -2.68 -4.74 19.80
N SER A 166 -3.66 -3.86 20.06
CA SER A 166 -4.03 -3.44 21.43
C SER A 166 -4.49 -4.59 22.33
N GLY A 167 -4.93 -5.71 21.74
CA GLY A 167 -5.54 -6.82 22.47
C GLY A 167 -6.99 -6.57 22.91
N ASN A 168 -7.56 -5.40 22.58
CA ASN A 168 -8.92 -5.03 23.00
C ASN A 168 -10.00 -5.48 22.00
N LEU A 169 -9.65 -5.76 20.74
CA LEU A 169 -10.60 -6.07 19.67
C LEU A 169 -10.87 -7.59 19.50
N LEU A 170 -10.96 -8.33 20.60
CA LEU A 170 -11.09 -9.81 20.59
C LEU A 170 -12.40 -10.32 19.96
N LYS A 171 -13.46 -9.51 19.96
CA LYS A 171 -14.77 -9.84 19.38
C LYS A 171 -14.94 -9.34 17.94
N LEU A 172 -13.92 -8.68 17.38
CA LEU A 172 -13.99 -8.13 16.04
C LEU A 172 -14.10 -9.28 15.01
N THR A 173 -15.17 -9.25 14.21
CA THR A 173 -15.46 -10.26 13.19
C THR A 173 -15.30 -9.71 11.78
N VAL A 174 -15.53 -8.41 11.58
CA VAL A 174 -15.44 -7.72 10.29
C VAL A 174 -14.52 -6.51 10.43
N LEU A 175 -13.47 -6.48 9.61
CA LEU A 175 -12.53 -5.37 9.51
C LEU A 175 -12.41 -4.91 8.06
N ASP A 176 -12.74 -3.65 7.81
CA ASP A 176 -12.53 -3.01 6.51
C ASP A 176 -11.39 -2.00 6.61
N LEU A 177 -10.30 -2.30 5.90
CA LEU A 177 -9.11 -1.46 5.74
C LEU A 177 -8.88 -1.10 4.26
N SER A 178 -9.90 -1.26 3.41
CA SER A 178 -9.81 -0.96 1.99
C SER A 178 -9.51 0.51 1.72
N ASN A 179 -8.96 0.80 0.54
CA ASN A 179 -8.71 2.17 0.09
C ASN A 179 -7.77 2.96 1.02
N ASN A 180 -6.82 2.26 1.67
CA ASN A 180 -5.74 2.85 2.46
C ASN A 180 -4.41 2.43 1.85
N ASP A 181 -3.38 3.26 1.85
CA ASP A 181 -2.10 2.97 1.18
C ASP A 181 -1.20 1.98 1.96
N LEU A 182 -1.70 0.77 2.23
CA LEU A 182 -1.07 -0.31 3.02
C LEU A 182 -0.02 -1.08 2.20
N VAL A 183 0.89 -0.36 1.55
CA VAL A 183 1.89 -0.91 0.60
C VAL A 183 2.57 -2.19 1.13
N ILE A 184 2.89 -2.21 2.43
CA ILE A 184 3.47 -3.37 3.13
C ILE A 184 2.67 -3.65 4.40
N LEU A 185 2.21 -4.88 4.55
CA LEU A 185 1.61 -5.37 5.78
C LEU A 185 2.69 -6.02 6.67
N PRO A 186 2.89 -5.54 7.91
CA PRO A 186 3.80 -6.16 8.87
C PRO A 186 3.35 -7.57 9.26
N ASP A 187 4.33 -8.41 9.59
CA ASP A 187 4.09 -9.75 10.11
C ASP A 187 3.18 -9.71 11.34
N ASN A 188 2.23 -10.63 11.40
CA ASN A 188 1.34 -10.81 12.56
C ASN A 188 0.49 -9.56 12.91
N ILE A 189 0.28 -8.61 11.98
CA ILE A 189 -0.55 -7.42 12.21
C ILE A 189 -1.96 -7.77 12.73
N PHE A 190 -2.53 -8.90 12.28
CA PHE A 190 -3.86 -9.36 12.69
C PHE A 190 -3.84 -10.43 13.80
N ALA A 191 -2.70 -10.69 14.44
CA ALA A 191 -2.57 -11.82 15.37
C ALA A 191 -3.45 -11.73 16.63
N SER A 192 -3.78 -10.52 17.07
CA SER A 192 -4.67 -10.30 18.22
C SER A 192 -6.16 -10.41 17.88
N LEU A 193 -6.53 -10.51 16.61
CA LEU A 193 -7.91 -10.52 16.13
C LEU A 193 -8.43 -11.96 15.97
N SER A 194 -8.58 -12.65 17.09
CA SER A 194 -8.89 -14.09 17.14
C SER A 194 -10.27 -14.47 16.60
N SER A 195 -11.21 -13.52 16.51
CA SER A 195 -12.56 -13.74 15.98
C SER A 195 -12.75 -13.19 14.57
N LEU A 196 -11.69 -12.70 13.91
CA LEU A 196 -11.80 -12.04 12.61
C LEU A 196 -12.13 -13.04 11.52
N VAL A 197 -13.23 -12.78 10.81
CA VAL A 197 -13.82 -13.67 9.80
C VAL A 197 -13.81 -13.01 8.43
N ASP A 198 -14.11 -11.71 8.35
CA ASP A 198 -14.16 -10.94 7.11
C ASP A 198 -13.12 -9.81 7.16
N LEU A 199 -12.18 -9.84 6.20
CA LEU A 199 -11.13 -8.86 6.07
C LEU A 199 -11.11 -8.28 4.66
N SER A 200 -11.36 -6.98 4.56
CA SER A 200 -11.21 -6.23 3.32
C SER A 200 -9.93 -5.40 3.31
N LEU A 201 -9.08 -5.69 2.33
CA LEU A 201 -7.84 -4.98 2.01
C LEU A 201 -7.86 -4.49 0.55
N GLN A 202 -9.05 -4.31 0.00
CA GLN A 202 -9.25 -3.91 -1.39
C GLN A 202 -8.61 -2.53 -1.67
N ASN A 203 -7.98 -2.37 -2.83
CA ASN A 203 -7.47 -1.07 -3.29
C ASN A 203 -6.50 -0.40 -2.30
N SER A 204 -5.58 -1.18 -1.75
CA SER A 204 -4.64 -0.73 -0.71
C SER A 204 -3.18 -0.75 -1.14
N ALA A 205 -2.93 -0.84 -2.45
CA ALA A 205 -1.59 -0.84 -3.08
C ALA A 205 -0.62 -1.92 -2.55
N ILE A 206 -1.14 -3.01 -1.94
CA ILE A 206 -0.32 -4.08 -1.36
C ILE A 206 0.51 -4.76 -2.46
N ILE A 207 1.82 -4.88 -2.25
CA ILE A 207 2.75 -5.46 -3.24
C ILE A 207 2.95 -6.96 -3.00
N SER A 208 2.98 -7.41 -1.74
CA SER A 208 3.13 -8.81 -1.38
C SER A 208 2.51 -9.13 -0.03
N ILE A 209 2.15 -10.39 0.19
CA ILE A 209 1.65 -10.91 1.47
C ILE A 209 2.83 -11.55 2.20
N GLN A 210 3.21 -10.99 3.35
CA GLN A 210 4.32 -11.51 4.16
C GLN A 210 3.94 -12.77 4.93
N ASN A 211 4.95 -13.53 5.34
CA ASN A 211 4.78 -14.78 6.08
C ASN A 211 4.10 -14.53 7.43
N GLY A 212 3.09 -15.32 7.78
CA GLY A 212 2.37 -15.23 9.04
C GLY A 212 1.31 -14.13 9.10
N THR A 213 1.21 -13.26 8.08
CA THR A 213 0.24 -12.14 8.06
C THR A 213 -1.19 -12.63 8.26
N LEU A 214 -1.56 -13.75 7.63
CA LEU A 214 -2.93 -14.27 7.61
C LEU A 214 -3.08 -15.60 8.36
N ARG A 215 -2.01 -16.06 9.03
CA ARG A 215 -1.99 -17.34 9.73
C ARG A 215 -2.96 -17.38 10.90
N ALA A 216 -2.91 -16.37 11.76
CA ALA A 216 -3.64 -16.32 13.02
C ALA A 216 -5.17 -16.19 12.88
N PRO A 217 -5.73 -15.20 12.15
CA PRO A 217 -7.18 -15.00 12.13
C PRO A 217 -7.91 -16.17 11.42
N PRO A 218 -9.07 -16.62 11.92
CA PRO A 218 -9.88 -17.66 11.30
C PRO A 218 -10.75 -17.11 10.13
N LEU A 219 -10.09 -16.47 9.16
CA LEU A 219 -10.77 -15.82 8.03
C LEU A 219 -11.63 -16.80 7.22
N LEU A 220 -12.84 -16.34 6.86
CA LEU A 220 -13.74 -16.97 5.90
C LEU A 220 -13.82 -16.16 4.61
N ASP A 221 -13.72 -14.84 4.67
CA ASP A 221 -13.76 -13.96 3.50
C ASP A 221 -12.56 -13.00 3.53
N LEU A 222 -11.82 -12.95 2.42
CA LEU A 222 -10.65 -12.11 2.25
C LEU A 222 -10.71 -11.40 0.89
N ASP A 223 -10.81 -10.07 0.94
CA ASP A 223 -10.81 -9.24 -0.26
C ASP A 223 -9.45 -8.57 -0.47
N LEU A 224 -8.74 -8.98 -1.52
CA LEU A 224 -7.45 -8.45 -1.95
C LEU A 224 -7.53 -7.81 -3.34
N ARG A 225 -8.74 -7.48 -3.82
CA ARG A 225 -8.93 -6.91 -5.16
C ARG A 225 -8.23 -5.56 -5.32
N TYR A 226 -7.85 -5.25 -6.55
CA TYR A 226 -7.27 -3.96 -6.95
C TYR A 226 -6.02 -3.57 -6.14
N ASN A 227 -5.21 -4.54 -5.72
CA ASN A 227 -3.91 -4.29 -5.12
C ASN A 227 -2.80 -4.34 -6.19
N SER A 228 -1.55 -4.32 -5.75
CA SER A 228 -0.35 -4.35 -6.58
C SER A 228 0.34 -5.72 -6.51
N LEU A 229 -0.39 -6.80 -6.20
CA LEU A 229 0.17 -8.14 -6.07
C LEU A 229 0.65 -8.64 -7.44
N ARG A 230 1.92 -9.05 -7.50
CA ARG A 230 2.51 -9.64 -8.70
C ARG A 230 2.54 -11.15 -8.66
N ASP A 231 2.61 -11.73 -7.48
CA ASP A 231 2.60 -13.15 -7.20
C ASP A 231 1.98 -13.42 -5.82
N LEU A 232 1.74 -14.70 -5.52
CA LEU A 232 1.43 -15.17 -4.18
C LEU A 232 2.56 -16.11 -3.74
N PRO A 233 3.33 -15.77 -2.69
CA PRO A 233 4.44 -16.59 -2.26
C PRO A 233 3.94 -17.94 -1.73
N ALA A 234 4.79 -18.97 -1.82
CA ALA A 234 4.45 -20.32 -1.39
C ALA A 234 3.95 -20.37 0.08
N THR A 235 4.50 -19.53 0.95
CA THR A 235 4.05 -19.40 2.35
C THR A 235 2.59 -18.97 2.46
N ALA A 236 2.16 -17.97 1.69
CA ALA A 236 0.77 -17.53 1.66
C ALA A 236 -0.15 -18.62 1.11
N LEU A 237 0.27 -19.34 0.06
CA LEU A 237 -0.49 -20.45 -0.50
C LEU A 237 -0.70 -21.58 0.52
N GLU A 238 0.33 -21.93 1.31
CA GLU A 238 0.20 -22.91 2.39
C GLU A 238 -0.74 -22.42 3.50
N GLU A 239 -0.67 -21.15 3.88
CA GLU A 239 -1.61 -20.55 4.84
C GLU A 239 -3.06 -20.62 4.34
N PHE A 240 -3.30 -20.39 3.06
CA PHE A 240 -4.64 -20.52 2.47
C PHE A 240 -5.10 -21.97 2.47
N ARG A 241 -4.24 -22.94 2.15
CA ARG A 241 -4.58 -24.38 2.19
C ARG A 241 -5.03 -24.85 3.57
N LEU A 242 -4.49 -24.25 4.64
CA LEU A 242 -4.90 -24.55 6.02
C LEU A 242 -6.33 -24.06 6.35
N LYS A 243 -6.93 -23.21 5.51
CA LYS A 243 -8.27 -22.63 5.70
C LYS A 243 -9.19 -23.01 4.52
N PRO A 244 -9.68 -24.25 4.42
CA PRO A 244 -10.41 -24.73 3.24
C PRO A 244 -11.74 -23.98 2.98
N ALA A 245 -12.34 -23.38 4.00
CA ALA A 245 -13.56 -22.57 3.88
C ALA A 245 -13.29 -21.11 3.47
N LEU A 246 -12.02 -20.69 3.40
CA LEU A 246 -11.64 -19.33 3.03
C LEU A 246 -12.02 -19.03 1.58
N ARG A 247 -12.67 -17.89 1.39
CA ARG A 247 -13.09 -17.32 0.12
C ARG A 247 -12.23 -16.09 -0.15
N ILE A 248 -11.52 -16.11 -1.27
CA ILE A 248 -10.53 -15.09 -1.63
C ILE A 248 -10.97 -14.39 -2.90
N GLN A 249 -10.88 -13.06 -2.90
CA GLN A 249 -11.07 -12.24 -4.09
C GLN A 249 -9.75 -11.56 -4.48
N LEU A 250 -9.36 -11.73 -5.74
CA LEU A 250 -8.02 -11.38 -6.25
C LEU A 250 -8.05 -10.48 -7.49
N ALA A 251 -9.22 -10.19 -8.05
CA ALA A 251 -9.34 -9.46 -9.31
C ALA A 251 -8.68 -8.08 -9.27
N GLY A 252 -8.12 -7.66 -10.41
CA GLY A 252 -7.50 -6.34 -10.56
C GLY A 252 -6.07 -6.23 -10.02
N ASN A 253 -5.41 -7.36 -9.71
CA ASN A 253 -3.99 -7.38 -9.38
C ASN A 253 -3.09 -7.57 -10.64
N PRO A 254 -1.91 -6.92 -10.70
CA PRO A 254 -1.00 -6.99 -11.84
C PRO A 254 -0.13 -8.27 -11.83
N TRP A 255 -0.75 -9.43 -12.06
CA TRP A 255 -0.07 -10.72 -12.01
C TRP A 255 1.10 -10.81 -13.00
N ARG A 256 2.26 -11.25 -12.51
CA ARG A 256 3.46 -11.52 -13.31
C ARG A 256 3.52 -12.99 -13.71
N CYS A 257 3.27 -13.25 -14.98
CA CYS A 257 3.26 -14.58 -15.57
C CYS A 257 4.64 -14.99 -16.11
N ASP A 258 5.61 -15.13 -15.21
CA ASP A 258 6.94 -15.69 -15.50
C ASP A 258 7.09 -17.11 -14.93
N CYS A 259 8.30 -17.68 -14.89
CA CYS A 259 8.48 -19.03 -14.35
C CYS A 259 8.22 -19.15 -12.84
N PHE A 260 8.16 -18.05 -12.08
CA PHE A 260 7.94 -18.10 -10.62
C PHE A 260 6.46 -18.25 -10.26
N ILE A 261 5.54 -17.91 -11.16
CA ILE A 261 4.09 -18.02 -10.93
C ILE A 261 3.58 -19.48 -10.94
N ASP A 262 4.42 -20.45 -11.31
CA ASP A 262 4.02 -21.84 -11.56
C ASP A 262 3.25 -22.47 -10.38
N ASN A 263 3.77 -22.31 -9.15
CA ASN A 263 3.10 -22.79 -7.94
C ASN A 263 1.72 -22.17 -7.73
N MET A 264 1.60 -20.87 -8.02
CA MET A 264 0.34 -20.15 -7.93
C MET A 264 -0.65 -20.63 -9.00
N LEU A 265 -0.22 -20.87 -10.24
CA LEU A 265 -1.08 -21.41 -11.30
C LEU A 265 -1.61 -22.80 -10.95
N LEU A 266 -0.74 -23.67 -10.43
CA LEU A 266 -1.15 -25.01 -9.96
C LEU A 266 -2.17 -24.90 -8.82
N TRP A 267 -1.95 -23.99 -7.88
CA TRP A 267 -2.92 -23.74 -6.81
C TRP A 267 -4.25 -23.20 -7.35
N LEU A 268 -4.24 -22.22 -8.26
CA LEU A 268 -5.46 -21.66 -8.87
C LEU A 268 -6.28 -22.70 -9.63
N LYS A 269 -5.62 -23.65 -10.31
CA LYS A 269 -6.31 -24.73 -11.06
C LYS A 269 -6.95 -25.76 -10.13
N ASN A 270 -6.39 -25.97 -8.93
CA ASN A 270 -6.84 -26.99 -7.99
C ASN A 270 -7.70 -26.45 -6.84
N SER A 271 -7.70 -25.14 -6.59
CA SER A 271 -8.38 -24.51 -5.46
C SER A 271 -9.77 -23.99 -5.86
N THR A 272 -10.74 -24.15 -4.95
CA THR A 272 -12.07 -23.52 -5.04
C THR A 272 -12.18 -22.26 -4.17
N GLN A 273 -11.08 -21.84 -3.54
CA GLN A 273 -11.07 -20.73 -2.60
C GLN A 273 -11.18 -19.37 -3.31
N VAL A 274 -10.64 -19.25 -4.53
CA VAL A 274 -10.66 -18.00 -5.30
C VAL A 274 -12.00 -17.86 -6.02
N ILE A 275 -12.85 -16.95 -5.56
CA ILE A 275 -14.21 -16.77 -6.08
C ILE A 275 -14.19 -16.19 -7.50
N ASP A 276 -13.27 -15.25 -7.74
CA ASP A 276 -13.15 -14.48 -8.97
C ASP A 276 -12.03 -14.99 -9.88
N VAL A 277 -11.77 -16.30 -9.87
CA VAL A 277 -10.69 -16.95 -10.64
C VAL A 277 -10.78 -16.69 -12.15
N GLN A 278 -11.99 -16.54 -12.68
CA GLN A 278 -12.23 -16.27 -14.11
C GLN A 278 -11.84 -14.86 -14.53
N ASN A 279 -11.71 -13.93 -13.57
CA ASN A 279 -11.36 -12.53 -13.81
C ASN A 279 -9.86 -12.27 -13.68
N GLN A 280 -9.04 -13.31 -13.49
CA GLN A 280 -7.60 -13.17 -13.31
C GLN A 280 -6.88 -13.23 -14.65
N THR A 281 -6.11 -12.20 -14.96
CA THR A 281 -5.31 -12.12 -16.19
C THR A 281 -3.88 -11.70 -15.90
N CYS A 282 -2.93 -12.15 -16.71
CA CYS A 282 -1.55 -11.67 -16.68
C CYS A 282 -1.46 -10.18 -17.00
N ALA A 283 -0.63 -9.46 -16.25
CA ALA A 283 -0.26 -8.08 -16.55
C ALA A 283 1.16 -7.99 -17.15
N GLU A 284 2.08 -8.79 -16.63
CA GLU A 284 3.46 -8.93 -17.11
C GLU A 284 3.69 -10.41 -17.48
N PRO A 285 4.58 -10.76 -18.43
CA PRO A 285 5.24 -9.89 -19.41
C PRO A 285 4.27 -9.47 -20.54
N GLU A 286 4.66 -8.50 -21.37
CA GLU A 286 3.83 -7.99 -22.49
C GLU A 286 3.33 -9.10 -23.44
N ALA A 287 4.13 -10.17 -23.64
CA ALA A 287 3.76 -11.29 -24.49
C ALA A 287 2.52 -12.07 -24.01
N LEU A 288 2.25 -12.09 -22.70
CA LEU A 288 1.12 -12.79 -22.08
C LEU A 288 0.05 -11.83 -21.56
N ARG A 289 0.20 -10.52 -21.81
CA ARG A 289 -0.66 -9.49 -21.23
C ARG A 289 -2.13 -9.72 -21.60
N ARG A 290 -3.01 -9.61 -20.58
CA ARG A 290 -4.46 -9.89 -20.63
C ARG A 290 -4.83 -11.36 -20.88
N GLN A 291 -3.87 -12.28 -20.95
CA GLN A 291 -4.17 -13.71 -21.04
C GLN A 291 -4.77 -14.20 -19.70
N PRO A 292 -5.88 -14.96 -19.71
CA PRO A 292 -6.46 -15.52 -18.49
C PRO A 292 -5.50 -16.49 -17.80
N LEU A 293 -5.28 -16.37 -16.49
CA LEU A 293 -4.32 -17.19 -15.75
C LEU A 293 -4.59 -18.70 -15.90
N LEU A 294 -5.86 -19.10 -15.90
CA LEU A 294 -6.25 -20.51 -16.05
C LEU A 294 -5.84 -21.11 -17.41
N GLN A 295 -5.65 -20.28 -18.42
CA GLN A 295 -5.28 -20.69 -19.79
C GLN A 295 -3.78 -20.61 -20.07
N VAL A 296 -2.98 -20.14 -19.10
CA VAL A 296 -1.52 -20.09 -19.26
C VAL A 296 -0.94 -21.49 -19.13
N GLU A 297 -0.14 -21.87 -20.13
CA GLU A 297 0.61 -23.12 -20.13
C GLU A 297 2.04 -22.89 -19.60
N GLN A 298 2.59 -23.92 -18.95
CA GLN A 298 3.93 -23.86 -18.35
C GLN A 298 5.03 -23.63 -19.40
N SER A 299 4.83 -24.07 -20.63
CA SER A 299 5.72 -23.86 -21.79
C SER A 299 5.86 -22.39 -22.21
N GLN A 300 4.87 -21.56 -21.88
CA GLN A 300 4.83 -20.13 -22.20
C GLN A 300 5.56 -19.29 -21.14
N LEU A 301 5.76 -19.84 -19.94
CA LEU A 301 6.42 -19.17 -18.83
C LEU A 301 7.93 -19.15 -19.06
N LYS A 302 8.48 -17.94 -19.20
CA LYS A 302 9.92 -17.72 -19.37
C LYS A 302 10.47 -16.92 -18.20
N CYS A 303 11.68 -17.26 -17.76
CA CYS A 303 12.43 -16.47 -16.80
C CYS A 303 13.68 -15.91 -17.46
N SER A 304 14.07 -14.71 -17.06
CA SER A 304 15.31 -14.04 -17.47
C SER A 304 16.55 -14.69 -16.83
N GLY A 305 16.70 -16.00 -17.02
CA GLY A 305 17.98 -16.69 -17.08
C GLY A 305 18.41 -16.94 -18.54
N ASP A 306 17.58 -16.55 -19.51
CA ASP A 306 17.92 -16.53 -20.93
C ASP A 306 18.63 -15.21 -21.24
N MET A 307 19.92 -15.17 -20.88
CA MET A 307 20.85 -14.07 -21.13
C MET A 307 21.12 -13.83 -22.64
N ASP A 308 20.34 -14.41 -23.54
CA ASP A 308 20.55 -14.31 -24.98
C ASP A 308 20.29 -12.87 -25.47
N GLY A 309 19.29 -12.15 -24.95
CA GLY A 309 18.96 -10.80 -25.44
C GLY A 309 19.92 -9.67 -25.01
N VAL A 310 20.54 -9.79 -23.82
CA VAL A 310 21.41 -8.73 -23.28
C VAL A 310 22.86 -8.91 -23.73
N LEU A 311 23.33 -10.16 -23.90
CA LEU A 311 24.66 -10.38 -24.48
C LEU A 311 24.68 -10.06 -25.98
N GLU A 312 23.63 -10.41 -26.73
CA GLU A 312 23.57 -10.11 -28.17
C GLU A 312 23.67 -8.61 -28.45
N THR A 313 22.93 -7.78 -27.71
CA THR A 313 22.96 -6.32 -27.89
C THR A 313 24.33 -5.72 -27.51
N SER A 314 25.01 -6.29 -26.51
CA SER A 314 26.37 -5.89 -26.10
C SER A 314 27.44 -6.27 -27.15
N TYR A 315 27.38 -7.48 -27.71
CA TYR A 315 28.34 -7.94 -28.72
C TYR A 315 28.18 -7.24 -30.07
N VAL A 316 26.94 -6.94 -30.48
CA VAL A 316 26.69 -6.16 -31.70
C VAL A 316 27.27 -4.75 -31.55
N PHE A 317 27.07 -4.11 -30.39
CA PHE A 317 27.64 -2.80 -30.10
C PHE A 317 29.18 -2.83 -30.11
N LEU A 318 29.80 -3.83 -29.47
CA LEU A 318 31.24 -4.04 -29.50
C LEU A 318 31.77 -4.24 -30.93
N GLY A 319 31.07 -5.05 -31.73
CA GLY A 319 31.41 -5.30 -33.14
C GLY A 319 31.38 -4.03 -33.99
N LEU A 320 30.37 -3.17 -33.81
CA LEU A 320 30.28 -1.88 -34.50
C LEU A 320 31.41 -0.93 -34.10
N VAL A 321 31.76 -0.88 -32.81
CA VAL A 321 32.87 -0.06 -32.31
C VAL A 321 34.20 -0.54 -32.88
N LEU A 322 34.46 -1.84 -32.87
CA LEU A 322 35.70 -2.42 -33.43
C LEU A 322 35.80 -2.19 -34.95
N ALA A 323 34.69 -2.31 -35.68
CA ALA A 323 34.65 -2.01 -37.11
C ALA A 323 34.96 -0.52 -37.38
N LEU A 324 34.40 0.40 -36.60
CA LEU A 324 34.67 1.83 -36.71
C LEU A 324 36.16 2.15 -36.45
N ILE A 325 36.74 1.56 -35.39
CA ILE A 325 38.18 1.71 -35.08
C ILE A 325 39.03 1.17 -36.24
N GLY A 326 38.68 0.01 -36.81
CA GLY A 326 39.36 -0.57 -37.96
C GLY A 326 39.32 0.34 -39.19
N VAL A 327 38.16 0.93 -39.51
CA VAL A 327 38.00 1.86 -40.63
C VAL A 327 38.85 3.12 -40.41
N ILE A 328 38.84 3.70 -39.21
CA ILE A 328 39.65 4.88 -38.86
C ILE A 328 41.13 4.55 -38.99
N PHE A 329 41.58 3.40 -38.48
CA PHE A 329 42.97 2.97 -38.58
C PHE A 329 43.42 2.79 -40.03
N LEU A 330 42.60 2.13 -40.86
CA LEU A 330 42.87 1.99 -42.30
C LEU A 330 42.90 3.35 -43.01
N LEU A 331 42.01 4.28 -42.66
CA LEU A 331 42.02 5.65 -43.19
C LEU A 331 43.33 6.37 -42.84
N VAL A 332 43.78 6.28 -41.59
CA VAL A 332 45.04 6.87 -41.12
C VAL A 332 46.22 6.29 -41.89
N LEU A 333 46.29 4.97 -42.05
CA LEU A 333 47.32 4.31 -42.86
C LEU A 333 47.27 4.74 -44.33
N TYR A 334 46.08 4.87 -44.89
CA TYR A 334 45.87 5.29 -46.27
C TYR A 334 46.35 6.73 -46.51
N LEU A 335 45.97 7.66 -45.63
CA LEU A 335 46.38 9.06 -45.70
C LEU A 335 47.90 9.20 -45.54
N ASN A 336 48.50 8.41 -44.65
CA ASN A 336 49.94 8.44 -44.39
C ASN A 336 50.77 7.50 -45.29
N ARG A 337 50.16 6.82 -46.29
CA ARG A 337 50.82 5.76 -47.08
C ARG A 337 52.13 6.21 -47.74
N LYS A 338 52.21 7.46 -48.19
CA LYS A 338 53.42 8.01 -48.82
C LYS A 338 54.52 8.27 -47.79
N GLY A 339 54.15 8.80 -46.61
CA GLY A 339 55.05 9.03 -45.49
C GLY A 339 55.60 7.72 -44.93
N ILE A 340 54.74 6.73 -44.73
CA ILE A 340 55.11 5.38 -44.26
C ILE A 340 56.06 4.70 -45.25
N LYS A 341 55.76 4.75 -46.56
CA LYS A 341 56.68 4.22 -47.59
C LYS A 341 58.05 4.89 -47.50
N ARG A 342 58.10 6.23 -47.41
CA ARG A 342 59.36 6.98 -47.29
C ARG A 342 60.14 6.59 -46.03
N TRP A 343 59.46 6.51 -44.89
CA TRP A 343 60.07 6.09 -43.63
C TRP A 343 60.63 4.66 -43.70
N MET A 344 59.87 3.74 -44.30
CA MET A 344 60.27 2.33 -44.45
C MET A 344 61.48 2.18 -45.38
N TYR A 345 61.56 2.97 -46.46
CA TYR A 345 62.76 3.01 -47.31
C TYR A 345 63.96 3.58 -46.53
N ASN A 346 63.79 4.69 -45.82
CA ASN A 346 64.87 5.29 -45.02
C ASN A 346 65.40 4.32 -43.95
N ILE A 347 64.52 3.57 -43.27
CA ILE A 347 64.93 2.56 -42.29
C ILE A 347 65.68 1.40 -42.95
N ARG A 348 65.16 0.89 -44.07
CA ARG A 348 65.83 -0.18 -44.80
C ARG A 348 67.23 0.24 -45.22
N ASP A 349 67.37 1.46 -45.71
CA ASP A 349 68.64 2.01 -46.17
C ASP A 349 69.58 2.21 -44.96
N ALA A 350 69.09 2.73 -43.82
CA ALA A 350 69.87 2.83 -42.58
C ALA A 350 70.32 1.46 -42.02
N CYS A 351 69.44 0.45 -42.06
CA CYS A 351 69.81 -0.92 -41.68
C CYS A 351 70.82 -1.53 -42.64
N ARG A 352 70.69 -1.27 -43.94
CA ARG A 352 71.62 -1.74 -44.96
C ARG A 352 73.00 -1.13 -44.74
N ASP A 353 73.09 0.17 -44.52
CA ASP A 353 74.34 0.86 -44.23
C ASP A 353 75.00 0.32 -42.95
N HIS A 354 74.20 0.03 -41.92
CA HIS A 354 74.69 -0.56 -40.69
C HIS A 354 75.25 -1.99 -40.88
N MET A 355 74.53 -2.84 -41.62
CA MET A 355 74.96 -4.20 -41.94
C MET A 355 76.20 -4.23 -42.84
N GLU A 356 76.28 -3.37 -43.85
CA GLU A 356 77.47 -3.23 -44.70
C GLU A 356 78.67 -2.76 -43.86
N GLY A 357 78.47 -1.83 -42.92
CA GLY A 357 79.48 -1.43 -41.94
C GLY A 357 80.01 -2.58 -41.07
N TYR A 358 79.14 -3.49 -40.64
CA TYR A 358 79.55 -4.72 -39.95
C TYR A 358 80.36 -5.65 -40.86
N HIS A 359 79.96 -5.80 -42.12
CA HIS A 359 80.65 -6.66 -43.08
C HIS A 359 82.09 -6.17 -43.35
N TYR A 360 82.28 -4.87 -43.57
CA TYR A 360 83.60 -4.26 -43.73
C TYR A 360 84.49 -4.45 -42.49
N ARG A 361 83.93 -4.30 -41.30
CA ARG A 361 84.68 -4.52 -40.04
C ARG A 361 85.08 -5.99 -39.84
N TYR A 362 84.24 -6.91 -40.30
CA TYR A 362 84.52 -8.34 -40.21
C TYR A 362 85.66 -8.73 -41.18
N GLU A 363 85.64 -8.26 -42.42
CA GLU A 363 86.70 -8.54 -43.40
C GLU A 363 88.07 -8.00 -42.97
N ILE A 364 88.14 -6.81 -42.37
CA ILE A 364 89.40 -6.24 -41.85
C ILE A 364 89.98 -7.07 -40.70
N ASN A 365 89.13 -7.58 -39.80
CA ASN A 365 89.58 -8.43 -38.69
C ASN A 365 89.87 -9.88 -39.11
N SER A 366 89.41 -10.29 -40.30
CA SER A 366 89.59 -11.63 -40.85
C SER A 366 90.84 -11.77 -41.73
N ASP A 367 91.48 -10.66 -42.12
CA ASP A 367 92.72 -10.68 -42.91
C ASP A 367 93.94 -10.94 -41.99
N PRO A 368 94.58 -12.12 -42.06
CA PRO A 368 95.70 -12.49 -41.19
C PRO A 368 96.96 -11.62 -41.42
N ARG A 369 96.99 -10.75 -42.44
CA ARG A 369 98.09 -9.81 -42.66
C ARG A 369 98.03 -8.57 -41.75
N LEU A 370 96.85 -8.15 -41.30
CA LEU A 370 96.64 -6.97 -40.43
C LEU A 370 96.70 -7.30 -38.93
N ALA A 371 96.50 -8.57 -38.55
CA ALA A 371 96.63 -9.01 -37.15
C ALA A 371 98.04 -8.81 -36.56
N ASN A 372 99.08 -8.66 -37.41
CA ASN A 372 100.45 -8.40 -36.97
C ASN A 372 100.81 -6.91 -36.83
N LEU A 373 99.92 -5.98 -37.21
CA LEU A 373 100.18 -4.55 -37.03
C LEU A 373 99.76 -4.04 -35.64
N SER A 374 98.88 -4.75 -34.91
CA SER A 374 98.43 -4.34 -33.57
C SER A 374 99.30 -4.86 -32.41
N ILE A 375 100.38 -5.59 -32.68
CA ILE A 375 101.29 -6.10 -31.62
C ILE A 375 102.54 -5.21 -31.46
N ASN A 376 102.82 -4.31 -32.42
CA ASN A 376 104.02 -3.46 -32.40
C ASN A 376 103.77 -1.96 -32.16
N SER A 377 102.55 -1.56 -31.80
CA SER A 377 102.24 -0.20 -31.36
C SER A 377 101.66 -0.24 -29.95
N ASP A 378 102.53 -0.31 -28.96
CA ASP A 378 102.49 0.50 -27.73
C ASP A 378 103.58 -0.02 -26.77
N VAL A 379 104.78 0.55 -26.93
CA VAL A 379 105.75 0.82 -25.86
C VAL A 379 105.62 2.28 -25.50
#